data_AF-A0A223P7S1-F1
#
_entry.id   AF-A0A223P7S1-F1
#
_cell.length_a   1.000
_cell.length_b   1.000
_cell.length_c   1.000
_cell.angle_alpha   90.00
_cell.angle_beta   90.00
_cell.angle_gamma   90.00
#
_symmetry.space_group_name_H-M   'P 1'
#
loop_
_entity.id
_entity.type
_entity.pdbx_description
1 polymer ?
#
loop_
_entity_poly.entity_id
_entity_poly.type
_entity_poly.pdbx_seq_one_letter_code
_entity_poly.pdbx_strand_id
1 'polypeptide(L)'
;MRRTVFYSWQSDLPSNQNRNLIQDSLERALRTIARDQDTLIEPVMDRDTANLLGSPDIANSILAKIAMADVFVADVSIVLSSPTRHMPNPNVLVEIGYAVAELGWNNVLLVQNVAFGGPEVLPFDLRGRRTVVYDTSGDSTRAEIRGQLQGRLEIALRDALANGTARGLPSGRDANLWWGKWELNVVDTFGGELFIREVGPTGFLFELKVFHGSHSGQITAYARIVSNDLAYSRIENDEDEADGEIVFRRKGGDGRRIIDIEETMPCVRYRGVRAYFGGRFTKRYEPWFDAGYMNELEIMRLYLLVGVHIDGLRRCTGDIGETKCLDADIHGKAVWGGVAGLYTDMESIVLYDEEGRLWAAYIDESLVRYFTNVPTYRMRLPETIEHWRSRFPEKKIIYCDPVLMSSSWAES
;
A
#
# COMPACT_ATOMS: atom_id res chain seq x y z
N MET A 1 15.18 -3.78 -7.80
CA MET A 1 14.12 -2.85 -7.35
C MET A 1 14.79 -1.69 -6.60
N ARG A 2 14.26 -0.45 -6.64
CA ARG A 2 14.79 0.66 -5.83
C ARG A 2 14.13 0.60 -4.46
N ARG A 3 14.92 0.51 -3.39
CA ARG A 3 14.45 0.53 -2.00
C ARG A 3 14.92 1.81 -1.32
N THR A 4 14.09 2.39 -0.48
CA THR A 4 14.35 3.67 0.19
C THR A 4 14.32 3.51 1.71
N VAL A 5 15.35 4.04 2.37
CA VAL A 5 15.43 4.04 3.83
C VAL A 5 15.43 5.47 4.32
N PHE A 6 14.45 5.84 5.14
CA PHE A 6 14.35 7.18 5.72
C PHE A 6 14.98 7.21 7.11
N TYR A 7 15.93 8.13 7.33
CA TYR A 7 16.57 8.31 8.63
C TYR A 7 16.09 9.59 9.33
N SER A 8 15.33 9.42 10.40
CA SER A 8 14.91 10.47 11.32
C SER A 8 15.93 10.69 12.43
N TRP A 9 16.50 11.89 12.47
CA TRP A 9 17.58 12.28 13.39
C TRP A 9 17.19 13.48 14.27
N GLN A 10 17.93 13.65 15.36
CA GLN A 10 17.83 14.79 16.27
C GLN A 10 19.15 15.58 16.35
N SER A 11 19.06 16.86 16.73
CA SER A 11 20.21 17.78 16.89
C SER A 11 20.52 18.17 18.34
N ASP A 12 19.78 17.65 19.30
CA ASP A 12 19.89 18.05 20.71
C ASP A 12 21.11 17.42 21.42
N LEU A 13 21.62 16.29 20.91
CA LEU A 13 22.81 15.62 21.44
C LEU A 13 24.05 15.87 20.58
N PRO A 14 25.27 15.66 21.12
CA PRO A 14 26.51 15.80 20.37
C PRO A 14 26.50 15.01 19.05
N SER A 15 26.57 15.71 17.92
CA SER A 15 26.43 15.12 16.59
C SER A 15 27.45 14.02 16.31
N ASN A 16 28.65 14.12 16.87
CA ASN A 16 29.71 13.13 16.75
C ASN A 16 29.40 11.81 17.50
N GLN A 17 28.56 11.83 18.53
CA GLN A 17 28.12 10.67 19.30
C GLN A 17 26.77 10.12 18.80
N ASN A 18 25.97 10.95 18.14
CA ASN A 18 24.63 10.61 17.66
C ASN A 18 24.53 10.73 16.14
N ARG A 19 23.89 11.78 15.62
CA ARG A 19 23.58 11.98 14.19
C ARG A 19 24.65 11.45 13.24
N ASN A 20 25.89 11.94 13.34
CA ASN A 20 26.96 11.60 12.40
C ASN A 20 27.42 10.16 12.55
N LEU A 21 27.41 9.61 13.77
CA LEU A 21 27.80 8.23 14.03
C LEU A 21 26.75 7.25 13.50
N ILE A 22 25.47 7.51 13.80
CA ILE A 22 24.35 6.70 13.31
C ILE A 22 24.30 6.76 11.79
N GLN A 23 24.45 7.96 11.20
CA GLN A 23 24.46 8.14 9.75
C GLN A 23 25.60 7.38 9.08
N ASP A 24 26.85 7.51 9.54
CA ASP A 24 28.00 6.78 8.97
C ASP A 24 27.81 5.25 9.10
N SER A 25 27.32 4.77 10.25
CA SER A 25 27.00 3.35 10.43
C SER A 25 25.88 2.87 9.50
N LEU A 26 24.82 3.66 9.33
CA LEU A 26 23.68 3.33 8.47
C LEU A 26 24.09 3.30 6.99
N GLU A 27 24.79 4.33 6.50
CA GLU A 27 25.28 4.39 5.12
C GLU A 27 26.23 3.23 4.78
N ARG A 28 27.03 2.77 5.75
CA ARG A 28 27.91 1.60 5.58
C ARG A 28 27.10 0.30 5.52
N ALA A 29 26.13 0.13 6.43
CA ALA A 29 25.26 -1.03 6.44
C ALA A 29 24.49 -1.16 5.11
N LEU A 30 23.88 -0.06 4.64
CA LEU A 30 23.15 -0.03 3.36
C LEU A 30 24.07 -0.35 2.17
N ARG A 31 25.31 0.17 2.15
CA ARG A 31 26.30 -0.16 1.13
C ARG A 31 26.68 -1.65 1.13
N THR A 32 26.77 -2.28 2.29
CA THR A 32 27.01 -3.73 2.38
C THR A 32 25.82 -4.50 1.82
N ILE A 33 24.59 -4.17 2.25
CA ILE A 33 23.37 -4.87 1.79
C ILE A 33 23.19 -4.74 0.28
N ALA A 34 23.43 -3.55 -0.29
CA ALA A 34 23.30 -3.31 -1.73
C ALA A 34 24.25 -4.16 -2.58
N ARG A 35 25.43 -4.53 -2.06
CA ARG A 35 26.39 -5.41 -2.75
C ARG A 35 25.91 -6.86 -2.83
N ASP A 36 25.11 -7.29 -1.86
CA ASP A 36 24.72 -8.70 -1.71
C ASP A 36 23.43 -9.06 -2.46
N GLN A 37 22.58 -8.09 -2.80
CA GLN A 37 21.20 -8.35 -3.27
C GLN A 37 20.88 -7.84 -4.69
N ASP A 38 21.87 -7.41 -5.48
CA ASP A 38 21.68 -6.80 -6.83
C ASP A 38 20.52 -5.78 -6.86
N THR A 39 20.36 -5.06 -5.74
CA THR A 39 19.23 -4.20 -5.40
C THR A 39 19.75 -2.79 -5.16
N LEU A 40 19.15 -1.81 -5.81
CA LEU A 40 19.45 -0.40 -5.63
C LEU A 40 18.81 0.07 -4.32
N ILE A 41 19.59 0.16 -3.24
CA ILE A 41 19.13 0.72 -1.97
C ILE A 41 19.64 2.16 -1.88
N GLU A 42 18.70 3.11 -1.87
CA GLU A 42 19.02 4.52 -1.72
C GLU A 42 18.67 5.01 -0.32
N PRO A 43 19.66 5.51 0.44
CA PRO A 43 19.37 6.22 1.68
C PRO A 43 18.69 7.54 1.35
N VAL A 44 17.44 7.72 1.78
CA VAL A 44 16.78 9.02 1.80
C VAL A 44 17.11 9.67 3.13
N MET A 45 18.23 10.37 3.15
CA MET A 45 18.68 11.15 4.29
C MET A 45 18.46 12.60 3.95
N ASP A 46 17.27 13.14 4.22
CA ASP A 46 17.19 14.59 4.23
C ASP A 46 15.98 15.16 4.96
N ARG A 47 16.26 15.85 6.07
CA ARG A 47 15.46 16.98 6.53
C ARG A 47 15.83 18.27 5.77
N ASP A 48 16.93 18.33 5.00
CA ASP A 48 17.27 19.56 4.29
C ASP A 48 16.33 19.78 3.10
N THR A 49 15.76 20.98 3.09
CA THR A 49 14.86 21.53 2.08
C THR A 49 15.60 21.99 0.81
N ALA A 50 16.86 21.59 0.64
CA ALA A 50 17.80 22.19 -0.30
C ALA A 50 17.39 22.08 -1.78
N ASN A 51 16.44 21.18 -2.12
CA ASN A 51 15.93 20.96 -3.48
C ASN A 51 14.45 21.33 -3.67
N LEU A 52 13.80 21.99 -2.70
CA LEU A 52 12.40 22.41 -2.83
C LEU A 52 12.33 23.89 -3.25
N LEU A 53 11.75 24.17 -4.42
CA LEU A 53 11.54 25.53 -4.92
C LEU A 53 10.40 26.23 -4.13
N GLY A 54 10.63 27.45 -3.65
CA GLY A 54 9.61 28.28 -2.96
C GLY A 54 9.75 28.31 -1.44
N SER A 55 8.62 28.50 -0.72
CA SER A 55 8.52 28.41 0.75
C SER A 55 7.77 27.13 1.14
N PRO A 56 8.42 25.95 1.08
CA PRO A 56 7.75 24.67 1.27
C PRO A 56 7.32 24.45 2.72
N ASP A 57 6.19 23.75 2.90
CA ASP A 57 5.83 23.17 4.19
C ASP A 57 6.78 22.00 4.50
N ILE A 58 7.77 22.31 5.33
CA ILE A 58 8.86 21.40 5.70
C ILE A 58 8.31 20.12 6.36
N ALA A 59 7.28 20.26 7.19
CA ALA A 59 6.68 19.14 7.89
C ALA A 59 5.98 18.20 6.91
N ASN A 60 5.13 18.72 6.03
CA ASN A 60 4.45 17.91 5.02
C ASN A 60 5.43 17.21 4.06
N SER A 61 6.54 17.86 3.71
CA SER A 61 7.58 17.28 2.85
C SER A 61 8.32 16.11 3.51
N ILE A 62 8.58 16.21 4.82
CA ILE A 62 9.17 15.12 5.61
C ILE A 62 8.20 13.95 5.73
N LEU A 63 6.94 14.20 6.06
CA LEU A 63 5.91 13.15 6.16
C LEU A 63 5.72 12.44 4.81
N ALA A 64 5.71 13.16 3.68
CA ALA A 64 5.65 12.55 2.36
C ALA A 64 6.83 11.61 2.10
N LYS A 65 8.06 12.02 2.45
CA LYS A 65 9.26 11.16 2.32
C LYS A 65 9.19 9.92 3.22
N ILE A 66 8.60 10.04 4.41
CA ILE A 66 8.38 8.91 5.32
C ILE A 66 7.38 7.92 4.73
N ALA A 67 6.25 8.41 4.21
CA ALA A 67 5.22 7.57 3.58
C ALA A 67 5.72 6.81 2.35
N MET A 68 6.73 7.35 1.65
CA MET A 68 7.35 6.72 0.49
C MET A 68 8.49 5.76 0.85
N ALA A 69 8.91 5.70 2.11
CA ALA A 69 10.04 4.88 2.54
C ALA A 69 9.68 3.40 2.66
N ASP A 70 10.61 2.49 2.36
CA ASP A 70 10.45 1.06 2.65
C ASP A 70 10.77 0.76 4.12
N VAL A 71 11.72 1.49 4.71
CA VAL A 71 12.13 1.34 6.11
C VAL A 71 12.38 2.71 6.73
N PHE A 72 11.89 2.91 7.94
CA PHE A 72 12.12 4.11 8.74
C PHE A 72 13.06 3.82 9.90
N VAL A 73 14.10 4.63 10.07
CA VAL A 73 15.11 4.51 11.14
C VAL A 73 15.05 5.76 12.02
N ALA A 74 14.87 5.61 13.32
CA ALA A 74 14.65 6.73 14.24
C ALA A 74 15.72 6.78 15.36
N ASP A 75 16.36 7.93 15.54
CA ASP A 75 17.20 8.20 16.71
C ASP A 75 16.35 8.56 17.93
N VAL A 76 16.09 7.57 18.79
CA VAL A 76 15.29 7.71 20.03
C VAL A 76 16.16 7.94 21.27
N SER A 77 17.40 8.38 21.09
CA SER A 77 18.27 8.75 22.22
C SER A 77 17.61 9.82 23.09
N ILE A 78 17.74 9.68 24.40
CA ILE A 78 17.13 10.58 25.38
C ILE A 78 17.81 11.96 25.29
N VAL A 79 17.06 12.97 24.86
CA VAL A 79 17.55 14.36 24.73
C VAL A 79 17.27 15.18 25.98
N LEU A 80 16.21 14.82 26.72
CA LEU A 80 15.85 15.43 27.99
C LEU A 80 15.89 14.37 29.09
N SER A 81 16.76 14.57 30.07
CA SER A 81 16.87 13.73 31.25
C SER A 81 16.62 14.56 32.51
N SER A 82 15.57 14.21 33.25
CA SER A 82 15.24 14.80 34.56
C SER A 82 14.99 13.68 35.57
N PRO A 83 15.05 13.94 36.90
CA PRO A 83 14.86 12.92 37.92
C PRO A 83 13.55 12.12 37.82
N THR A 84 12.54 12.67 37.15
CA THR A 84 11.20 12.06 37.04
C THR A 84 10.77 11.75 35.61
N ARG A 85 11.46 12.29 34.59
CA ARG A 85 11.06 12.15 33.18
C ARG A 85 12.27 12.11 32.26
N HIS A 86 12.23 11.16 31.32
CA HIS A 86 13.15 11.05 30.21
C HIS A 86 12.36 11.18 28.90
N MET A 87 12.90 11.89 27.92
CA MET A 87 12.22 12.12 26.65
C MET A 87 13.21 12.11 25.48
N PRO A 88 12.94 11.32 24.43
CA PRO A 88 13.55 11.49 23.12
C PRO A 88 13.14 12.83 22.47
N ASN A 89 13.73 13.15 21.33
CA ASN A 89 13.34 14.36 20.59
C ASN A 89 11.85 14.28 20.17
N PRO A 90 11.02 15.30 20.45
CA PRO A 90 9.58 15.26 20.18
C PRO A 90 9.23 15.21 18.69
N ASN A 91 10.06 15.81 17.82
CA ASN A 91 9.83 15.74 16.37
C ASN A 91 10.07 14.32 15.85
N VAL A 92 11.11 13.64 16.36
CA VAL A 92 11.36 12.23 16.05
C VAL A 92 10.20 11.37 16.53
N LEU A 93 9.61 11.65 17.70
CA LEU A 93 8.43 10.92 18.18
C LEU A 93 7.19 11.10 17.28
N VAL A 94 6.95 12.31 16.77
CA VAL A 94 5.87 12.56 15.80
C VAL A 94 6.12 11.80 14.50
N GLU A 95 7.35 11.84 13.99
CA GLU A 95 7.75 11.13 12.78
C GLU A 95 7.65 9.60 12.94
N ILE A 96 8.00 9.05 14.12
CA ILE A 96 7.77 7.63 14.45
C ILE A 96 6.29 7.31 14.42
N GLY A 97 5.45 8.12 15.06
CA GLY A 97 3.99 7.90 15.08
C GLY A 97 3.41 7.82 13.67
N TYR A 98 3.84 8.72 12.80
CA TYR A 98 3.47 8.71 11.39
C TYR A 98 4.06 7.51 10.64
N ALA A 99 5.35 7.22 10.78
CA ALA A 99 5.99 6.07 10.14
C ALA A 99 5.35 4.73 10.54
N VAL A 100 4.92 4.58 11.79
CA VAL A 100 4.20 3.39 12.26
C VAL A 100 2.83 3.27 11.59
N ALA A 101 2.14 4.38 11.37
CA ALA A 101 0.84 4.39 10.69
C ALA A 101 0.98 4.02 9.20
N GLU A 102 2.00 4.55 8.51
CA GLU A 102 2.20 4.33 7.08
C GLU A 102 2.90 2.99 6.75
N LEU A 103 3.92 2.63 7.53
CA LEU A 103 4.85 1.53 7.20
C LEU A 103 4.66 0.30 8.11
N GLY A 104 4.04 0.46 9.27
CA GLY A 104 3.92 -0.57 10.29
C GLY A 104 5.21 -0.82 11.09
N TRP A 105 5.08 -1.37 12.30
CA TRP A 105 6.21 -1.61 13.21
C TRP A 105 7.31 -2.52 12.66
N ASN A 106 7.00 -3.42 11.73
CA ASN A 106 7.99 -4.32 11.14
C ASN A 106 9.03 -3.57 10.28
N ASN A 107 8.69 -2.37 9.82
CA ASN A 107 9.51 -1.52 8.96
C ASN A 107 10.05 -0.29 9.70
N VAL A 108 9.92 -0.25 11.03
CA VAL A 108 10.41 0.85 11.89
C VAL A 108 11.54 0.34 12.78
N LEU A 109 12.73 0.92 12.63
CA LEU A 109 13.92 0.62 13.42
C LEU A 109 14.20 1.73 14.41
N LEU A 110 14.19 1.42 15.70
CA LEU A 110 14.59 2.34 16.76
C LEU A 110 16.09 2.20 17.02
N VAL A 111 16.81 3.32 17.08
CA VAL A 111 18.25 3.38 17.37
C VAL A 111 18.47 4.27 18.58
N GLN A 112 19.27 3.82 19.54
CA GLN A 112 19.47 4.55 20.80
C GLN A 112 20.93 4.51 21.26
N ASN A 113 21.46 5.67 21.62
CA ASN A 113 22.69 5.80 22.37
C ASN A 113 22.42 5.65 23.87
N VAL A 114 22.88 4.56 24.48
CA VAL A 114 22.61 4.27 25.90
C VAL A 114 23.43 5.11 26.86
N ALA A 115 24.43 5.86 26.37
CA ALA A 115 25.15 6.86 27.16
C ALA A 115 24.21 7.94 27.76
N PHE A 116 23.02 8.11 27.19
CA PHE A 116 22.00 9.07 27.62
C PHE A 116 20.81 8.43 28.35
N GLY A 117 20.86 7.12 28.61
CA GLY A 117 19.78 6.34 29.22
C GLY A 117 19.42 5.13 28.36
N GLY A 118 19.05 4.01 28.99
CA GLY A 118 18.75 2.77 28.30
C GLY A 118 17.33 2.66 27.75
N PRO A 119 17.00 1.58 27.03
CA PRO A 119 15.65 1.35 26.48
C PRO A 119 14.55 1.30 27.55
N GLU A 120 14.90 0.94 28.79
CA GLU A 120 13.99 0.86 29.93
C GLU A 120 13.41 2.22 30.35
N VAL A 121 14.10 3.33 30.04
CA VAL A 121 13.62 4.68 30.33
C VAL A 121 12.91 5.35 29.14
N LEU A 122 12.80 4.67 28.01
CA LEU A 122 11.99 5.15 26.89
C LEU A 122 10.50 5.30 27.30
N PRO A 123 9.75 6.17 26.58
CA PRO A 123 8.30 6.26 26.72
C PRO A 123 7.63 4.88 26.62
N PHE A 124 6.49 4.70 27.30
CA PHE A 124 5.86 3.39 27.43
C PHE A 124 5.53 2.72 26.08
N ASP A 125 5.20 3.52 25.05
CA ASP A 125 4.94 3.05 23.68
C ASP A 125 6.16 2.41 23.01
N LEU A 126 7.38 2.82 23.41
CA LEU A 126 8.65 2.39 22.84
C LEU A 126 9.39 1.37 23.72
N ARG A 127 9.18 1.40 25.05
CA ARG A 127 9.92 0.59 26.05
C ARG A 127 9.87 -0.92 25.80
N GLY A 128 8.80 -1.43 25.20
CA GLY A 128 8.64 -2.85 24.85
C GLY A 128 9.13 -3.23 23.45
N ARG A 129 9.69 -2.27 22.69
CA ARG A 129 10.10 -2.46 21.30
C ARG A 129 11.58 -2.78 21.20
N ARG A 130 11.94 -3.61 20.22
CA ARG A 130 13.34 -3.93 19.91
C ARG A 130 14.04 -2.65 19.48
N THR A 131 15.11 -2.30 20.18
CA THR A 131 15.90 -1.08 19.94
C THR A 131 17.34 -1.47 19.64
N VAL A 132 17.89 -0.94 18.55
CA VAL A 132 19.31 -1.07 18.21
C VAL A 132 20.10 -0.11 19.09
N VAL A 133 20.71 -0.66 20.13
CA VAL A 133 21.49 0.13 21.08
C VAL A 133 22.96 0.22 20.69
N TYR A 134 23.62 1.31 21.05
CA TYR A 134 25.08 1.47 21.06
C TYR A 134 25.47 2.39 22.22
N ASP A 135 26.74 2.38 22.62
CA ASP A 135 27.22 3.11 23.81
C ASP A 135 28.45 3.95 23.47
N THR A 136 28.42 5.24 23.82
CA THR A 136 29.56 6.17 23.68
C THR A 136 30.17 6.59 25.02
N SER A 137 29.71 6.04 26.15
CA SER A 137 30.19 6.35 27.49
C SER A 137 31.37 5.50 27.96
N GLY A 138 31.62 4.36 27.31
CA GLY A 138 32.71 3.45 27.64
C GLY A 138 34.06 3.76 26.96
N ASP A 139 35.06 2.92 27.26
CA ASP A 139 36.43 3.07 26.75
C ASP A 139 36.61 2.65 25.28
N SER A 140 35.55 2.15 24.63
CA SER A 140 35.61 1.70 23.25
C SER A 140 35.94 2.85 22.29
N THR A 141 36.81 2.55 21.33
CA THR A 141 37.13 3.52 20.29
C THR A 141 35.92 3.77 19.40
N ARG A 142 35.84 4.97 18.82
CA ARG A 142 34.77 5.32 17.88
C ARG A 142 34.66 4.36 16.69
N ALA A 143 35.78 3.78 16.26
CA ALA A 143 35.81 2.79 15.18
C ALA A 143 35.12 1.48 15.59
N GLU A 144 35.34 1.01 16.82
CA GLU A 144 34.69 -0.18 17.37
C GLU A 144 33.18 0.03 17.54
N ILE A 145 32.77 1.16 18.14
CA ILE A 145 31.35 1.49 18.34
C ILE A 145 30.64 1.54 16.98
N ARG A 146 31.23 2.21 15.99
CA ARG A 146 30.68 2.28 14.63
C ARG A 146 30.53 0.90 14.00
N GLY A 147 31.55 0.04 14.13
CA GLY A 147 31.53 -1.31 13.57
C GLY A 147 30.44 -2.19 14.21
N GLN A 148 30.27 -2.10 15.53
CA GLN A 148 29.20 -2.79 16.24
C GLN A 148 27.81 -2.27 15.82
N LEU A 149 27.63 -0.95 15.76
CA LEU A 149 26.37 -0.34 15.33
C LEU A 149 26.05 -0.71 13.88
N GLN A 150 27.04 -0.66 12.98
CA GLN A 150 26.90 -1.09 11.58
C GLN A 150 26.39 -2.53 11.50
N GLY A 151 27.02 -3.47 12.20
CA GLY A 151 26.62 -4.88 12.16
C GLY A 151 25.19 -5.11 12.70
N ARG A 152 24.81 -4.40 13.76
CA ARG A 152 23.45 -4.47 14.32
C ARG A 152 22.40 -3.87 13.38
N LEU A 153 22.71 -2.71 12.77
CA LEU A 153 21.85 -2.07 11.78
C LEU A 153 21.70 -2.96 10.54
N GLU A 154 22.77 -3.60 10.08
CA GLU A 154 22.72 -4.48 8.92
C GLU A 154 21.72 -5.63 9.13
N ILE A 155 21.80 -6.33 10.26
CA ILE A 155 20.85 -7.40 10.60
C ILE A 155 19.42 -6.87 10.62
N ALA A 156 19.19 -5.77 11.34
CA ALA A 156 17.86 -5.18 11.48
C ALA A 156 17.27 -4.69 10.14
N LEU A 157 18.10 -4.10 9.28
CA LEU A 157 17.70 -3.64 7.95
C LEU A 157 17.40 -4.80 7.02
N ARG A 158 18.17 -5.89 7.06
CA ARG A 158 17.86 -7.10 6.27
C ARG A 158 16.53 -7.70 6.68
N ASP A 159 16.26 -7.79 7.99
CA ASP A 159 14.98 -8.26 8.51
C ASP A 159 13.82 -7.37 8.03
N ALA A 160 13.96 -6.04 8.14
CA ALA A 160 12.93 -5.09 7.71
C ALA A 160 12.71 -5.10 6.19
N LEU A 161 13.79 -5.08 5.39
CA LEU A 161 13.72 -5.08 3.93
C LEU A 161 13.19 -6.39 3.34
N ALA A 162 13.41 -7.53 4.02
CA ALA A 162 12.81 -8.80 3.63
C ALA A 162 11.29 -8.81 3.87
N ASN A 163 10.81 -8.11 4.91
CA ASN A 163 9.39 -8.01 5.24
C ASN A 163 8.64 -6.94 4.41
N GLY A 164 9.34 -5.93 3.88
CA GLY A 164 8.78 -4.84 3.07
C GLY A 164 8.40 -5.20 1.63
N THR A 165 8.39 -6.47 1.26
CA THR A 165 7.89 -6.97 -0.04
C THR A 165 6.67 -7.82 0.23
N ALA A 166 5.48 -7.33 -0.14
CA ALA A 166 4.22 -8.09 -0.22
C ALA A 166 3.60 -8.68 1.07
N ARG A 167 4.24 -8.64 2.25
CA ARG A 167 3.68 -9.23 3.49
C ARG A 167 3.25 -8.18 4.52
N GLY A 168 2.03 -7.66 4.39
CA GLY A 168 1.49 -6.82 5.48
C GLY A 168 0.20 -6.07 5.19
N LEU A 169 -0.19 -5.92 3.93
CA LEU A 169 -1.51 -5.39 3.62
C LEU A 169 -2.56 -6.44 3.97
N PRO A 170 -3.55 -6.11 4.83
CA PRO A 170 -4.56 -7.07 5.23
C PRO A 170 -5.42 -7.45 4.01
N SER A 171 -5.82 -8.72 3.98
CA SER A 171 -6.81 -9.26 3.05
C SER A 171 -7.86 -10.03 3.85
N GLY A 172 -8.98 -10.34 3.22
CA GLY A 172 -10.11 -11.05 3.83
C GLY A 172 -11.32 -10.15 4.06
N ARG A 173 -12.44 -10.77 4.41
CA ARG A 173 -13.75 -10.10 4.57
C ARG A 173 -13.75 -8.92 5.54
N ASP A 174 -12.95 -9.01 6.59
CA ASP A 174 -12.86 -7.98 7.63
C ASP A 174 -11.71 -6.99 7.40
N ALA A 175 -10.92 -7.19 6.35
CA ALA A 175 -9.83 -6.30 6.00
C ALA A 175 -10.34 -5.01 5.34
N ASN A 176 -9.61 -3.93 5.63
CA ASN A 176 -9.80 -2.61 5.08
C ASN A 176 -9.49 -2.60 3.58
N LEU A 177 -10.44 -2.08 2.80
CA LEU A 177 -10.32 -1.97 1.34
C LEU A 177 -10.96 -0.65 0.93
N TRP A 178 -10.17 0.28 0.40
CA TRP A 178 -10.65 1.50 -0.23
C TRP A 178 -10.81 1.29 -1.73
N TRP A 179 -9.85 0.60 -2.32
CA TRP A 179 -9.74 0.45 -3.76
C TRP A 179 -10.96 -0.26 -4.40
N GLY A 180 -11.26 0.13 -5.64
CA GLY A 180 -12.21 -0.53 -6.52
C GLY A 180 -13.54 0.19 -6.65
N LYS A 181 -14.50 -0.48 -7.30
CA LYS A 181 -15.85 0.04 -7.56
C LYS A 181 -16.78 -0.17 -6.36
N TRP A 182 -17.66 0.81 -6.17
CA TRP A 182 -18.68 0.86 -5.14
C TRP A 182 -19.97 1.40 -5.74
N GLU A 183 -21.11 0.83 -5.35
CA GLU A 183 -22.40 1.15 -5.95
C GLU A 183 -23.37 1.69 -4.91
N LEU A 184 -24.05 2.77 -5.27
CA LEU A 184 -25.21 3.30 -4.57
C LEU A 184 -26.46 2.85 -5.35
N ASN A 185 -27.10 1.79 -4.87
CA ASN A 185 -28.34 1.27 -5.45
C ASN A 185 -29.48 1.46 -4.45
N VAL A 186 -30.25 2.53 -4.60
CA VAL A 186 -31.40 2.83 -3.74
C VAL A 186 -32.71 2.53 -4.47
N VAL A 187 -32.88 3.06 -5.70
CA VAL A 187 -34.01 2.83 -6.61
C VAL A 187 -33.59 3.11 -8.06
N ASP A 188 -34.33 2.64 -9.07
CA ASP A 188 -34.00 2.86 -10.50
C ASP A 188 -33.86 4.34 -10.89
N THR A 189 -34.48 5.26 -10.12
CA THR A 189 -34.43 6.70 -10.37
C THR A 189 -33.38 7.44 -9.55
N PHE A 190 -32.66 6.78 -8.65
CA PHE A 190 -31.62 7.41 -7.82
C PHE A 190 -30.52 6.41 -7.46
N GLY A 191 -29.30 6.76 -7.85
CA GLY A 191 -28.14 5.92 -7.60
C GLY A 191 -26.83 6.62 -7.92
N GLY A 192 -25.76 5.83 -7.94
CA GLY A 192 -24.43 6.33 -8.22
C GLY A 192 -23.36 5.25 -8.20
N GLU A 193 -22.20 5.61 -8.73
CA GLU A 193 -21.00 4.79 -8.74
C GLU A 193 -19.85 5.59 -8.14
N LEU A 194 -19.11 4.99 -7.22
CA LEU A 194 -17.83 5.49 -6.75
C LEU A 194 -16.76 4.51 -7.25
N PHE A 195 -15.77 5.00 -7.97
CA PHE A 195 -14.58 4.23 -8.31
C PHE A 195 -13.34 4.84 -7.68
N ILE A 196 -12.71 4.09 -6.78
CA ILE A 196 -11.43 4.45 -6.16
C ILE A 196 -10.32 3.75 -6.94
N ARG A 197 -9.50 4.53 -7.66
CA ARG A 197 -8.56 4.02 -8.69
C ARG A 197 -7.19 3.71 -8.13
N GLU A 198 -6.61 4.68 -7.42
CA GLU A 198 -5.24 4.65 -6.91
C GLU A 198 -5.30 4.98 -5.43
N VAL A 199 -4.96 4.00 -4.60
CA VAL A 199 -4.90 4.18 -3.15
C VAL A 199 -3.44 4.28 -2.75
N GLY A 200 -3.06 5.45 -2.25
CA GLY A 200 -1.78 5.68 -1.62
C GLY A 200 -1.91 5.74 -0.10
N PRO A 201 -0.79 5.90 0.60
CA PRO A 201 -0.78 5.93 2.07
C PRO A 201 -1.59 7.10 2.65
N THR A 202 -1.56 8.26 1.98
CA THR A 202 -2.17 9.52 2.44
C THR A 202 -3.53 9.84 1.85
N GLY A 203 -4.03 9.03 0.93
CA GLY A 203 -5.23 9.37 0.17
C GLY A 203 -5.42 8.55 -1.10
N PHE A 204 -6.46 8.87 -1.85
CA PHE A 204 -6.79 8.15 -3.08
C PHE A 204 -7.41 9.05 -4.15
N LEU A 205 -7.19 8.67 -5.41
CA LEU A 205 -7.91 9.25 -6.55
C LEU A 205 -9.27 8.54 -6.70
N PHE A 206 -10.33 9.33 -6.81
CA PHE A 206 -11.68 8.80 -7.01
C PHE A 206 -12.42 9.47 -8.17
N GLU A 207 -13.38 8.73 -8.70
CA GLU A 207 -14.42 9.20 -9.61
C GLU A 207 -15.78 8.88 -8.97
N LEU A 208 -16.59 9.89 -8.70
CA LEU A 208 -17.90 9.76 -8.08
C LEU A 208 -18.96 10.26 -9.06
N LYS A 209 -19.87 9.38 -9.45
CA LYS A 209 -21.03 9.66 -10.30
C LYS A 209 -22.31 9.44 -9.50
N VAL A 210 -23.26 10.34 -9.65
CA VAL A 210 -24.59 10.23 -9.04
C VAL A 210 -25.66 10.65 -10.04
N PHE A 211 -26.88 10.13 -9.87
CA PHE A 211 -28.04 10.55 -10.63
C PHE A 211 -29.31 10.55 -9.79
N HIS A 212 -30.23 11.45 -10.12
CA HIS A 212 -31.60 11.51 -9.61
C HIS A 212 -32.56 11.89 -10.74
N GLY A 213 -33.24 10.90 -11.33
CA GLY A 213 -34.00 11.04 -12.56
C GLY A 213 -33.08 11.48 -13.70
N SER A 214 -33.40 12.60 -14.36
CA SER A 214 -32.56 13.17 -15.43
C SER A 214 -31.41 14.06 -14.93
N HIS A 215 -31.30 14.31 -13.62
CA HIS A 215 -30.22 15.11 -13.07
C HIS A 215 -29.06 14.20 -12.74
N SER A 216 -27.85 14.55 -13.17
CA SER A 216 -26.63 13.82 -12.86
C SER A 216 -25.58 14.73 -12.24
N GLY A 217 -24.58 14.13 -11.63
CA GLY A 217 -23.36 14.80 -11.21
C GLY A 217 -22.18 13.87 -11.30
N GLN A 218 -21.01 14.44 -11.57
CA GLN A 218 -19.75 13.71 -11.64
C GLN A 218 -18.60 14.53 -11.06
N ILE A 219 -17.79 13.92 -10.20
CA ILE A 219 -16.56 14.50 -9.65
C ILE A 219 -15.42 13.51 -9.87
N THR A 220 -14.29 14.01 -10.34
CA THR A 220 -13.00 13.31 -10.29
C THR A 220 -12.05 14.15 -9.47
N ALA A 221 -11.61 13.66 -8.32
CA ALA A 221 -10.77 14.42 -7.40
C ALA A 221 -9.92 13.49 -6.53
N TYR A 222 -9.02 14.10 -5.76
CA TYR A 222 -8.20 13.41 -4.78
C TYR A 222 -8.82 13.56 -3.38
N ALA A 223 -8.99 12.46 -2.66
CA ALA A 223 -9.40 12.46 -1.27
C ALA A 223 -8.20 12.16 -0.36
N ARG A 224 -8.06 12.93 0.72
CA ARG A 224 -7.05 12.73 1.75
C ARG A 224 -7.59 11.80 2.83
N ILE A 225 -6.86 10.73 3.13
CA ILE A 225 -7.16 9.86 4.26
C ILE A 225 -6.74 10.57 5.55
N VAL A 226 -7.66 10.63 6.51
CA VAL A 226 -7.50 11.28 7.82
C VAL A 226 -7.29 10.25 8.93
N SER A 227 -7.94 9.10 8.80
CA SER A 227 -7.80 7.95 9.68
C SER A 227 -8.17 6.69 8.89
N ASN A 228 -8.03 5.51 9.50
CA ASN A 228 -8.40 4.25 8.88
C ASN A 228 -9.73 4.36 8.10
N ASP A 229 -10.79 4.85 8.75
CA ASP A 229 -12.15 4.81 8.19
C ASP A 229 -12.66 6.16 7.69
N LEU A 230 -11.81 7.18 7.62
CA LEU A 230 -12.22 8.54 7.25
C LEU A 230 -11.30 9.12 6.19
N ALA A 231 -11.88 9.58 5.09
CA ALA A 231 -11.22 10.42 4.11
C ALA A 231 -12.10 11.61 3.74
N TYR A 232 -11.52 12.68 3.22
CA TYR A 232 -12.27 13.82 2.69
C TYR A 232 -11.62 14.42 1.45
N SER A 233 -12.40 15.12 0.64
CA SER A 233 -11.93 15.84 -0.54
C SER A 233 -12.56 17.23 -0.55
N ARG A 234 -11.73 18.25 -0.75
CA ARG A 234 -12.17 19.63 -1.00
C ARG A 234 -12.27 19.85 -2.50
N ILE A 235 -13.40 20.38 -2.96
CA ILE A 235 -13.78 20.48 -4.36
C ILE A 235 -13.93 21.96 -4.73
N GLU A 236 -13.13 22.42 -5.66
CA GLU A 236 -13.14 23.83 -6.11
C GLU A 236 -14.42 24.14 -6.90
N ASN A 237 -15.22 25.09 -6.41
CA ASN A 237 -16.38 25.62 -7.15
C ASN A 237 -15.93 26.83 -8.01
N ASP A 238 -16.88 27.62 -8.52
CA ASP A 238 -16.56 28.86 -9.24
C ASP A 238 -16.06 29.95 -8.26
N GLU A 239 -15.33 30.97 -8.75
CA GLU A 239 -14.61 31.96 -7.92
C GLU A 239 -15.48 32.68 -6.85
N ASP A 240 -16.78 32.81 -7.10
CA ASP A 240 -17.74 33.48 -6.22
C ASP A 240 -18.43 32.54 -5.22
N GLU A 241 -18.13 31.25 -5.25
CA GLU A 241 -18.74 30.22 -4.42
C GLU A 241 -17.72 29.58 -3.47
N ALA A 242 -18.17 29.23 -2.27
CA ALA A 242 -17.32 28.48 -1.34
C ALA A 242 -17.03 27.09 -1.90
N ASP A 243 -15.82 26.58 -1.69
CA ASP A 243 -15.45 25.22 -2.09
C ASP A 243 -16.39 24.18 -1.47
N GLY A 244 -16.72 23.17 -2.26
CA GLY A 244 -17.42 21.98 -1.82
C GLY A 244 -16.52 21.07 -0.99
N GLU A 245 -17.13 20.14 -0.27
CA GLU A 245 -16.44 19.16 0.56
C GLU A 245 -17.22 17.85 0.55
N ILE A 246 -16.49 16.75 0.32
CA ILE A 246 -17.02 15.39 0.34
C ILE A 246 -16.26 14.61 1.41
N VAL A 247 -17.00 13.94 2.28
CA VAL A 247 -16.48 13.08 3.33
C VAL A 247 -16.86 11.63 3.06
N PHE A 248 -15.87 10.74 3.16
CA PHE A 248 -16.01 9.30 2.99
C PHE A 248 -15.82 8.63 4.35
N ARG A 249 -16.83 7.91 4.83
CA ARG A 249 -16.76 7.14 6.08
C ARG A 249 -16.95 5.66 5.80
N ARG A 250 -15.92 4.86 6.03
CA ARG A 250 -16.07 3.40 5.97
C ARG A 250 -16.88 2.91 7.16
N LYS A 251 -17.71 1.92 6.91
CA LYS A 251 -18.39 1.14 7.94
C LYS A 251 -18.20 -0.34 7.64
N GLY A 252 -17.62 -1.06 8.61
CA GLY A 252 -17.48 -2.51 8.60
C GLY A 252 -18.50 -3.17 9.54
N GLY A 253 -19.00 -4.33 9.14
CA GLY A 253 -19.91 -5.17 9.91
C GLY A 253 -20.59 -6.22 9.02
N ASP A 254 -20.70 -7.45 9.50
CA ASP A 254 -21.46 -8.55 8.86
C ASP A 254 -21.01 -8.98 7.44
N GLY A 255 -19.72 -8.78 7.10
CA GLY A 255 -19.16 -9.20 5.82
C GLY A 255 -19.55 -8.32 4.62
N ARG A 256 -20.13 -7.14 4.86
CA ARG A 256 -20.40 -6.11 3.85
C ARG A 256 -19.43 -4.95 4.01
N ARG A 257 -18.88 -4.44 2.90
CA ARG A 257 -18.10 -3.20 2.89
C ARG A 257 -18.94 -2.04 2.43
N ILE A 258 -18.95 -1.00 3.24
CA ILE A 258 -19.77 0.18 3.05
C ILE A 258 -18.90 1.43 3.14
N ILE A 259 -19.10 2.37 2.24
CA ILE A 259 -18.67 3.76 2.36
C ILE A 259 -19.92 4.63 2.40
N ASP A 260 -20.17 5.25 3.55
CA ASP A 260 -21.14 6.34 3.62
C ASP A 260 -20.44 7.61 3.12
N ILE A 261 -20.96 8.20 2.04
CA ILE A 261 -20.47 9.45 1.45
C ILE A 261 -21.42 10.58 1.86
N GLU A 262 -20.85 11.70 2.29
CA GLU A 262 -21.58 12.90 2.70
C GLU A 262 -20.96 14.13 2.03
N GLU A 263 -21.77 14.90 1.31
CA GLU A 263 -21.39 16.23 0.83
C GLU A 263 -21.65 17.24 1.96
N THR A 264 -20.61 17.53 2.75
CA THR A 264 -20.69 18.43 3.91
C THR A 264 -20.72 19.90 3.49
N MET A 265 -20.11 20.23 2.36
CA MET A 265 -20.23 21.53 1.68
C MET A 265 -20.64 21.31 0.21
N PRO A 266 -21.62 22.07 -0.32
CA PRO A 266 -22.17 21.80 -1.65
C PRO A 266 -21.14 21.88 -2.80
N CYS A 267 -21.05 20.83 -3.61
CA CYS A 267 -20.26 20.78 -4.85
C CYS A 267 -21.15 21.16 -6.04
N VAL A 268 -21.72 22.37 -6.02
CA VAL A 268 -22.80 22.79 -6.92
C VAL A 268 -22.40 22.83 -8.39
N ARG A 269 -21.13 23.13 -8.70
CA ARG A 269 -20.60 23.13 -10.08
C ARG A 269 -20.70 21.77 -10.77
N TYR A 270 -20.69 20.69 -10.01
CA TYR A 270 -20.49 19.33 -10.51
C TYR A 270 -21.78 18.51 -10.63
N ARG A 271 -22.95 19.09 -10.37
CA ARG A 271 -24.22 18.35 -10.33
C ARG A 271 -25.43 19.20 -10.73
N GLY A 272 -26.46 18.55 -11.27
CA GLY A 272 -27.78 19.15 -11.43
C GLY A 272 -28.50 19.36 -10.09
N VAL A 273 -29.48 20.27 -10.08
CA VAL A 273 -30.20 20.76 -8.87
C VAL A 273 -30.73 19.65 -7.93
N ARG A 274 -31.09 18.48 -8.47
CA ARG A 274 -31.62 17.34 -7.69
C ARG A 274 -30.66 16.18 -7.50
N ALA A 275 -29.44 16.26 -8.06
CA ALA A 275 -28.41 15.28 -7.83
C ALA A 275 -27.62 15.64 -6.55
N TYR A 276 -27.22 14.63 -5.77
CA TYR A 276 -26.48 14.84 -4.54
C TYR A 276 -25.36 13.82 -4.37
N PHE A 277 -24.16 14.30 -4.06
CA PHE A 277 -22.97 13.48 -3.85
C PHE A 277 -22.98 12.90 -2.43
N GLY A 278 -23.85 11.93 -2.22
CA GLY A 278 -23.86 11.20 -0.96
C GLY A 278 -24.85 10.06 -0.94
N GLY A 279 -24.70 9.23 0.08
CA GLY A 279 -25.44 7.99 0.22
C GLY A 279 -24.56 6.86 0.72
N ARG A 280 -25.17 5.69 0.83
CA ARG A 280 -24.53 4.47 1.30
C ARG A 280 -24.06 3.64 0.11
N PHE A 281 -22.77 3.73 -0.20
CA PHE A 281 -22.14 2.97 -1.28
C PHE A 281 -21.68 1.61 -0.76
N THR A 282 -21.97 0.56 -1.51
CA THR A 282 -21.66 -0.83 -1.13
C THR A 282 -20.68 -1.44 -2.11
N LYS A 283 -19.73 -2.22 -1.59
CA LYS A 283 -18.80 -2.97 -2.43
C LYS A 283 -19.39 -4.33 -2.78
N ARG A 284 -19.31 -4.70 -4.06
CA ARG A 284 -19.51 -6.09 -4.48
C ARG A 284 -18.41 -6.98 -3.88
N TYR A 285 -18.77 -8.23 -3.59
CA TYR A 285 -17.82 -9.27 -3.20
C TYR A 285 -16.64 -9.34 -4.17
N GLU A 286 -15.43 -9.34 -3.61
CA GLU A 286 -14.15 -9.39 -4.32
C GLU A 286 -13.46 -10.74 -4.05
N PRO A 287 -13.59 -11.75 -4.93
CA PRO A 287 -13.23 -13.13 -4.61
C PRO A 287 -11.82 -13.32 -4.06
N TRP A 288 -10.82 -12.73 -4.71
CA TRP A 288 -9.42 -12.88 -4.30
C TRP A 288 -9.10 -12.12 -3.02
N PHE A 289 -9.73 -10.96 -2.79
CA PHE A 289 -9.53 -10.18 -1.56
C PHE A 289 -10.22 -10.87 -0.39
N ASP A 290 -11.50 -11.18 -0.56
CA ASP A 290 -12.40 -11.58 0.51
C ASP A 290 -12.07 -12.98 1.03
N ALA A 291 -11.53 -13.84 0.16
CA ALA A 291 -10.99 -15.13 0.55
C ALA A 291 -9.61 -15.05 1.23
N GLY A 292 -9.00 -13.86 1.30
CA GLY A 292 -7.71 -13.64 1.95
C GLY A 292 -6.49 -14.00 1.10
N TYR A 293 -6.68 -14.33 -0.18
CA TYR A 293 -5.57 -14.72 -1.05
C TYR A 293 -4.74 -13.52 -1.47
N MET A 294 -5.39 -12.45 -1.95
CA MET A 294 -4.72 -11.25 -2.44
C MET A 294 -5.03 -10.02 -1.58
N ASN A 295 -4.04 -9.17 -1.37
CA ASN A 295 -4.21 -7.86 -0.75
C ASN A 295 -4.64 -6.79 -1.77
N GLU A 296 -4.89 -5.57 -1.30
CA GLU A 296 -5.39 -4.45 -2.12
C GLU A 296 -4.49 -4.15 -3.32
N LEU A 297 -3.17 -4.18 -3.13
CA LEU A 297 -2.19 -3.90 -4.19
C LEU A 297 -2.16 -5.01 -5.25
N GLU A 298 -2.22 -6.27 -4.82
CA GLU A 298 -2.21 -7.44 -5.72
C GLU A 298 -3.46 -7.47 -6.62
N ILE A 299 -4.62 -7.14 -6.07
CA ILE A 299 -5.87 -7.12 -6.84
C ILE A 299 -5.91 -5.94 -7.80
N MET A 300 -5.42 -4.77 -7.37
CA MET A 300 -5.26 -3.64 -8.28
C MET A 300 -4.39 -4.04 -9.49
N ARG A 301 -3.26 -4.72 -9.26
CA ARG A 301 -2.39 -5.22 -10.34
C ARG A 301 -3.09 -6.26 -11.22
N LEU A 302 -3.86 -7.17 -10.64
CA LEU A 302 -4.65 -8.16 -11.38
C LEU A 302 -5.65 -7.47 -12.33
N TYR A 303 -6.38 -6.46 -11.83
CA TYR A 303 -7.32 -5.70 -12.64
C TYR A 303 -6.64 -4.92 -13.77
N LEU A 304 -5.49 -4.30 -13.48
CA LEU A 304 -4.69 -3.60 -14.50
C LEU A 304 -4.20 -4.57 -15.58
N LEU A 305 -3.80 -5.79 -15.20
CA LEU A 305 -3.33 -6.82 -16.11
C LEU A 305 -4.46 -7.34 -17.02
N VAL A 306 -5.55 -7.81 -16.41
CA VAL A 306 -6.64 -8.52 -17.10
C VAL A 306 -7.49 -7.55 -17.92
N GLY A 307 -7.58 -6.32 -17.44
CA GLY A 307 -8.31 -5.28 -18.08
C GLY A 307 -9.78 -5.63 -18.30
N VAL A 308 -10.34 -5.30 -19.48
CA VAL A 308 -11.79 -5.40 -19.81
C VAL A 308 -12.39 -6.79 -19.59
N HIS A 309 -11.54 -7.80 -19.45
CA HIS A 309 -11.90 -9.17 -19.19
C HIS A 309 -12.09 -9.51 -17.70
N ILE A 310 -11.92 -8.54 -16.78
CA ILE A 310 -11.92 -8.81 -15.33
C ILE A 310 -13.27 -9.36 -14.84
N ASP A 311 -14.38 -8.92 -15.43
CA ASP A 311 -15.70 -9.46 -15.10
C ASP A 311 -15.88 -10.90 -15.60
N GLY A 312 -15.26 -11.25 -16.73
CA GLY A 312 -15.20 -12.63 -17.22
C GLY A 312 -14.43 -13.52 -16.23
N LEU A 313 -13.22 -13.09 -15.86
CA LEU A 313 -12.40 -13.78 -14.86
C LEU A 313 -13.16 -13.96 -13.54
N ARG A 314 -13.78 -12.89 -13.01
CA ARG A 314 -14.58 -12.91 -11.76
C ARG A 314 -15.76 -13.88 -11.84
N ARG A 315 -16.49 -13.93 -12.97
CA ARG A 315 -17.62 -14.85 -13.15
C ARG A 315 -17.19 -16.31 -13.07
N CYS A 316 -15.94 -16.61 -13.43
CA CYS A 316 -15.33 -17.94 -13.32
C CYS A 316 -14.67 -18.20 -11.95
N THR A 317 -14.84 -17.32 -10.97
CA THR A 317 -14.26 -17.43 -9.61
C THR A 317 -15.38 -17.41 -8.56
N GLY A 318 -16.16 -18.48 -8.51
CA GLY A 318 -17.21 -18.69 -7.50
C GLY A 318 -16.62 -19.28 -6.21
N ASP A 319 -16.42 -20.60 -6.22
CA ASP A 319 -15.53 -21.27 -5.29
C ASP A 319 -14.09 -20.87 -5.60
N ILE A 320 -13.26 -20.78 -4.57
CA ILE A 320 -11.88 -20.31 -4.69
C ILE A 320 -11.01 -21.08 -3.70
N GLY A 321 -9.80 -21.42 -4.14
CA GLY A 321 -8.85 -22.18 -3.32
C GLY A 321 -7.41 -22.02 -3.78
N GLU A 322 -6.47 -22.36 -2.92
CA GLU A 322 -5.05 -22.44 -3.28
C GLU A 322 -4.73 -23.81 -3.89
N THR A 323 -3.84 -23.84 -4.86
CA THR A 323 -3.26 -25.06 -5.43
C THR A 323 -1.73 -24.94 -5.46
N LYS A 324 -1.05 -26.08 -5.60
CA LYS A 324 0.41 -26.11 -5.66
C LYS A 324 0.89 -25.48 -6.96
N CYS A 325 1.82 -24.53 -6.87
CA CYS A 325 2.58 -24.06 -8.02
C CYS A 325 3.57 -25.15 -8.47
N LEU A 326 3.51 -25.52 -9.75
CA LEU A 326 4.35 -26.55 -10.36
C LEU A 326 5.63 -25.97 -10.98
N ASP A 327 5.64 -24.67 -11.24
CA ASP A 327 6.74 -23.95 -11.88
C ASP A 327 7.90 -23.73 -10.90
N ALA A 328 9.11 -24.14 -11.29
CA ALA A 328 10.30 -24.01 -10.44
C ALA A 328 10.82 -22.56 -10.31
N ASP A 329 10.54 -21.71 -11.29
CA ASP A 329 10.97 -20.31 -11.39
C ASP A 329 9.93 -19.28 -10.91
N ILE A 330 8.75 -19.77 -10.51
CA ILE A 330 7.67 -18.96 -9.93
C ILE A 330 7.58 -19.27 -8.44
N HIS A 331 8.11 -18.35 -7.63
CA HIS A 331 8.09 -18.46 -6.17
C HIS A 331 6.88 -17.72 -5.62
N GLY A 332 5.69 -18.26 -5.89
CA GLY A 332 4.43 -17.57 -5.63
C GLY A 332 3.28 -18.50 -5.24
N LYS A 333 2.09 -17.90 -5.15
CA LYS A 333 0.83 -18.61 -4.91
C LYS A 333 0.13 -18.89 -6.23
N ALA A 334 -0.58 -20.02 -6.30
CA ALA A 334 -1.51 -20.33 -7.38
C ALA A 334 -2.91 -20.48 -6.78
N VAL A 335 -3.84 -19.66 -7.23
CA VAL A 335 -5.22 -19.63 -6.74
C VAL A 335 -6.14 -20.01 -7.88
N TRP A 336 -6.93 -21.06 -7.69
CA TRP A 336 -7.94 -21.48 -8.65
C TRP A 336 -9.31 -20.93 -8.23
N GLY A 337 -10.18 -20.75 -9.22
CA GLY A 337 -11.59 -20.48 -9.01
C GLY A 337 -12.47 -21.31 -9.94
N GLY A 338 -13.68 -21.60 -9.49
CA GLY A 338 -14.64 -22.35 -10.30
C GLY A 338 -16.08 -22.08 -9.89
N VAL A 339 -17.03 -22.35 -10.77
CA VAL A 339 -18.46 -22.28 -10.44
C VAL A 339 -18.99 -23.68 -10.19
N ALA A 340 -19.59 -23.89 -9.01
CA ALA A 340 -20.17 -25.17 -8.61
C ALA A 340 -21.08 -25.75 -9.70
N GLY A 341 -20.73 -26.95 -10.19
CA GLY A 341 -21.46 -27.65 -11.24
C GLY A 341 -21.10 -27.24 -12.68
N LEU A 342 -20.20 -26.28 -12.88
CA LEU A 342 -19.76 -25.76 -14.20
C LEU A 342 -18.23 -25.74 -14.35
N TYR A 343 -17.51 -26.61 -13.64
CA TYR A 343 -16.04 -26.64 -13.61
C TYR A 343 -15.37 -26.91 -14.99
N THR A 344 -16.11 -27.39 -15.99
CA THR A 344 -15.59 -27.55 -17.36
C THR A 344 -15.70 -26.29 -18.21
N ASP A 345 -16.49 -25.30 -17.78
CA ASP A 345 -16.85 -24.14 -18.59
C ASP A 345 -16.68 -22.81 -17.87
N MET A 346 -16.57 -22.82 -16.55
CA MET A 346 -16.46 -21.64 -15.70
C MET A 346 -15.40 -21.85 -14.63
N GLU A 347 -14.13 -21.87 -15.07
CA GLU A 347 -12.98 -21.92 -14.18
C GLU A 347 -11.98 -20.81 -14.48
N SER A 348 -11.23 -20.45 -13.44
CA SER A 348 -10.16 -19.46 -13.46
C SER A 348 -8.94 -19.95 -12.69
N ILE A 349 -7.78 -19.39 -13.01
CA ILE A 349 -6.56 -19.58 -12.24
C ILE A 349 -5.74 -18.29 -12.27
N VAL A 350 -5.17 -17.91 -11.14
CA VAL A 350 -4.26 -16.77 -11.02
C VAL A 350 -3.01 -17.21 -10.26
N LEU A 351 -1.84 -16.95 -10.85
CA LEU A 351 -0.55 -17.08 -10.21
C LEU A 351 0.02 -15.69 -9.96
N TYR A 352 0.66 -15.52 -8.81
CA TYR A 352 1.34 -14.28 -8.45
C TYR A 352 2.43 -14.53 -7.42
N ASP A 353 3.46 -13.70 -7.44
CA ASP A 353 4.56 -13.74 -6.48
C ASP A 353 4.82 -12.39 -5.82
N GLU A 354 5.77 -12.41 -4.88
CA GLU A 354 6.16 -11.25 -4.08
C GLU A 354 6.85 -10.17 -4.93
N GLU A 355 7.39 -10.51 -6.11
CA GLU A 355 7.95 -9.56 -7.08
C GLU A 355 6.87 -8.83 -7.90
N GLY A 356 5.60 -9.20 -7.76
CA GLY A 356 4.50 -8.63 -8.52
C GLY A 356 4.36 -9.18 -9.93
N ARG A 357 5.02 -10.30 -10.23
CA ARG A 357 4.74 -11.04 -11.46
C ARG A 357 3.37 -11.70 -11.34
N LEU A 358 2.62 -11.69 -12.42
CA LEU A 358 1.23 -12.13 -12.47
C LEU A 358 0.97 -12.93 -13.73
N TRP A 359 0.20 -14.00 -13.57
CA TRP A 359 -0.38 -14.79 -14.64
C TRP A 359 -1.83 -15.07 -14.29
N ALA A 360 -2.74 -14.83 -15.23
CA ALA A 360 -4.16 -15.12 -15.03
C ALA A 360 -4.71 -15.84 -16.24
N ALA A 361 -5.60 -16.80 -16.02
CA ALA A 361 -6.36 -17.42 -17.08
C ALA A 361 -7.78 -17.74 -16.64
N TYR A 362 -8.71 -17.75 -17.59
CA TYR A 362 -10.07 -18.22 -17.36
C TYR A 362 -10.69 -18.80 -18.63
N ILE A 363 -11.72 -19.62 -18.44
CA ILE A 363 -12.50 -20.21 -19.52
C ILE A 363 -13.52 -19.17 -20.02
N ASP A 364 -13.43 -18.83 -21.30
CA ASP A 364 -14.35 -17.96 -22.02
C ASP A 364 -15.01 -18.77 -23.13
N GLU A 365 -16.12 -19.44 -22.80
CA GLU A 365 -16.83 -20.38 -23.67
C GLU A 365 -15.92 -21.51 -24.20
N SER A 366 -15.53 -21.45 -25.48
CA SER A 366 -14.66 -22.41 -26.16
C SER A 366 -13.17 -22.03 -26.13
N LEU A 367 -12.85 -20.95 -25.43
CA LEU A 367 -11.51 -20.38 -25.36
C LEU A 367 -10.98 -20.40 -23.92
N VAL A 368 -9.66 -20.35 -23.80
CA VAL A 368 -8.95 -20.02 -22.58
C VAL A 368 -8.25 -18.70 -22.82
N ARG A 369 -8.68 -17.63 -22.14
CA ARG A 369 -7.96 -16.37 -22.16
C ARG A 369 -6.84 -16.41 -21.16
N TYR A 370 -5.67 -15.95 -21.56
CA TYR A 370 -4.48 -15.93 -20.72
C TYR A 370 -3.82 -14.55 -20.75
N PHE A 371 -3.37 -14.09 -19.59
CA PHE A 371 -2.78 -12.79 -19.36
C PHE A 371 -1.52 -12.95 -18.53
N THR A 372 -0.47 -12.18 -18.84
CA THR A 372 0.70 -12.06 -17.95
C THR A 372 1.41 -10.72 -18.11
N ASN A 373 1.97 -10.21 -17.02
CA ASN A 373 2.89 -9.07 -17.06
C ASN A 373 4.36 -9.50 -17.23
N VAL A 374 4.64 -10.80 -17.36
CA VAL A 374 5.99 -11.34 -17.48
C VAL A 374 6.35 -11.56 -18.96
N PRO A 375 7.33 -10.82 -19.52
CA PRO A 375 7.62 -10.85 -20.96
C PRO A 375 7.94 -12.23 -21.52
N THR A 376 8.68 -13.06 -20.77
CA THR A 376 9.08 -14.42 -21.19
C THR A 376 7.91 -15.40 -21.29
N TYR A 377 6.79 -15.09 -20.64
CA TYR A 377 5.58 -15.92 -20.61
C TYR A 377 4.45 -15.37 -21.49
N ARG A 378 4.68 -14.32 -22.30
CA ARG A 378 3.62 -13.72 -23.14
C ARG A 378 3.01 -14.68 -24.16
N MET A 379 3.81 -15.62 -24.68
CA MET A 379 3.38 -16.60 -25.69
C MET A 379 3.59 -18.05 -25.20
N ARG A 380 3.71 -18.23 -23.88
CA ARG A 380 3.95 -19.53 -23.25
C ARG A 380 3.21 -19.58 -21.91
N LEU A 381 2.52 -20.68 -21.65
CA LEU A 381 1.90 -20.91 -20.36
C LEU A 381 2.91 -21.45 -19.33
N PRO A 382 2.82 -21.02 -18.05
CA PRO A 382 3.42 -21.73 -16.93
C PRO A 382 2.92 -23.17 -16.83
N GLU A 383 3.76 -24.08 -16.32
CA GLU A 383 3.44 -25.50 -16.08
C GLU A 383 2.19 -25.66 -15.23
N THR A 384 1.99 -24.77 -14.25
CA THR A 384 0.79 -24.77 -13.41
C THR A 384 -0.49 -24.52 -14.23
N ILE A 385 -0.46 -23.58 -15.18
CA ILE A 385 -1.62 -23.27 -16.04
C ILE A 385 -1.80 -24.37 -17.10
N GLU A 386 -0.70 -24.92 -17.64
CA GLU A 386 -0.72 -26.10 -18.51
C GLU A 386 -1.41 -27.29 -17.83
N HIS A 387 -1.07 -27.57 -16.57
CA HIS A 387 -1.70 -28.62 -15.79
C HIS A 387 -3.18 -28.32 -15.54
N TRP A 388 -3.52 -27.09 -15.15
CA TRP A 388 -4.91 -26.66 -14.93
C TRP A 388 -5.79 -26.87 -16.17
N ARG A 389 -5.29 -26.48 -17.36
CA ARG A 389 -6.04 -26.59 -18.63
C ARG A 389 -6.09 -28.00 -19.21
N SER A 390 -5.27 -28.93 -18.74
CA SER A 390 -5.24 -30.31 -19.24
C SER A 390 -6.59 -31.04 -19.09
N ARG A 391 -7.49 -30.51 -18.25
CA ARG A 391 -8.87 -30.98 -18.04
C ARG A 391 -9.84 -30.60 -19.16
N PHE A 392 -9.48 -29.65 -20.02
CA PHE A 392 -10.28 -29.17 -21.16
C PHE A 392 -9.38 -28.91 -22.39
N PRO A 393 -8.69 -29.95 -22.90
CA PRO A 393 -7.68 -29.83 -23.95
C PRO A 393 -8.21 -29.31 -25.29
N GLU A 394 -9.52 -29.39 -25.51
CA GLU A 394 -10.20 -28.92 -26.72
C GLU A 394 -10.32 -27.39 -26.82
N LYS A 395 -10.22 -26.67 -25.69
CA LYS A 395 -10.37 -25.22 -25.66
C LYS A 395 -9.10 -24.52 -26.16
N LYS A 396 -9.27 -23.57 -27.10
CA LYS A 396 -8.14 -22.86 -27.71
C LYS A 396 -7.64 -21.73 -26.81
N ILE A 397 -6.32 -21.55 -26.75
CA ILE A 397 -5.71 -20.49 -25.93
C ILE A 397 -5.65 -19.19 -26.73
N ILE A 398 -6.04 -18.10 -26.08
CA ILE A 398 -5.83 -16.73 -26.55
C ILE A 398 -4.88 -16.03 -25.59
N TYR A 399 -3.66 -15.77 -26.06
CA TYR A 399 -2.68 -14.95 -25.38
C TYR A 399 -3.09 -13.48 -25.52
N CYS A 400 -3.55 -12.89 -24.43
CA CYS A 400 -4.05 -11.52 -24.39
C CYS A 400 -2.91 -10.58 -23.99
N ASP A 401 -2.78 -9.47 -24.71
CA ASP A 401 -1.84 -8.43 -24.32
C ASP A 401 -2.34 -7.70 -23.06
N PRO A 402 -1.44 -7.36 -22.12
CA PRO A 402 -1.77 -6.48 -21.01
C PRO A 402 -2.23 -5.13 -21.58
N VAL A 403 -3.38 -4.63 -21.12
CA VAL A 403 -3.91 -3.35 -21.58
C VAL A 403 -2.97 -2.24 -21.15
N LEU A 404 -2.27 -1.61 -22.10
CA LEU A 404 -1.67 -0.30 -21.88
C LEU A 404 -2.83 0.65 -21.59
N MET A 405 -2.85 1.27 -20.40
CA MET A 405 -3.94 2.15 -19.95
C MET A 405 -4.38 3.10 -21.08
N SER A 406 -5.52 2.77 -21.69
CA SER A 406 -6.29 3.74 -22.46
C SER A 406 -7.54 4.07 -21.64
N SER A 407 -7.89 5.34 -21.64
CA SER A 407 -8.94 5.98 -20.85
C SER A 407 -10.37 5.54 -21.21
N SER A 408 -10.57 4.41 -21.88
CA SER A 408 -11.83 3.97 -22.48
C SER A 408 -12.62 2.93 -21.66
N TRP A 409 -12.33 2.80 -20.37
CA TRP A 409 -13.14 2.00 -19.45
C TRP A 409 -14.49 2.63 -19.06
N ALA A 410 -14.85 3.73 -19.71
CA ALA A 410 -16.07 4.49 -19.45
C ALA A 410 -17.30 3.95 -20.21
N GLU A 411 -17.17 2.91 -21.04
CA GLU A 411 -18.26 2.39 -21.87
C GLU A 411 -18.33 0.86 -21.84
N SER A 412 -18.91 0.30 -20.76
CA SER A 412 -19.55 -1.02 -20.77
C SER A 412 -20.42 -1.20 -19.53
#